data_AF-T0YTT4-F1
#
_entry.id   AF-T0YTT4-F1
#
_cell.length_a   1.000
_cell.length_b   1.000
_cell.length_c   1.000
_cell.angle_alpha   90.00
_cell.angle_beta   90.00
_cell.angle_gamma   90.00
#
_symmetry.space_group_name_H-M   'P 1'
#
loop_
_entity.id
_entity.type
_entity.pdbx_description
1 polymer ?
#
loop_
_entity_poly.entity_id
_entity_poly.type
_entity_poly.pdbx_seq_one_letter_code
_entity_poly.pdbx_strand_id
1 'polypeptide(L)'
;MPIVNTAMLGALARLTGIVAPEALDRAIDAFVPAQRLDNRAAASDGYRMVRISTRTIGTEKGIPPPLILPSPALPEGPVATVPSRTLHTAAWRTLTPQIRLDRCTKCDFCWKFCPDNAIGFDDTGYPVVHLEFCKGCGICAVECPPQTIEMVAEG
;
A
#
# COMPACT_ATOMS: atom_id res chain seq x y z
N MET A 1 18.75 9.39 1.71
CA MET A 1 17.85 8.22 1.59
C MET A 1 17.34 8.15 0.17
N PRO A 2 17.74 7.12 -0.58
CA PRO A 2 17.39 6.98 -1.99
C PRO A 2 15.88 6.77 -2.17
N ILE A 3 15.38 7.12 -3.35
CA ILE A 3 14.01 6.78 -3.75
C ILE A 3 13.96 5.28 -4.03
N VAL A 4 13.13 4.53 -3.30
CA VAL A 4 13.03 3.06 -3.39
C VAL A 4 12.83 2.54 -4.82
N ASN A 5 12.14 3.29 -5.67
CA ASN A 5 11.89 2.94 -7.08
C ASN A 5 13.19 2.83 -7.90
N THR A 6 14.26 3.53 -7.52
CA THR A 6 15.54 3.50 -8.26
C THR A 6 16.23 2.15 -8.15
N ALA A 7 16.16 1.49 -6.99
CA ALA A 7 16.62 0.12 -6.82
C ALA A 7 15.82 -0.87 -7.69
N MET A 8 14.49 -0.69 -7.79
CA MET A 8 13.64 -1.50 -8.66
C MET A 8 13.99 -1.34 -10.14
N LEU A 9 14.31 -0.11 -10.58
CA LEU A 9 14.76 0.14 -11.96
C LEU A 9 16.08 -0.58 -12.28
N GLY A 10 17.02 -0.58 -11.33
CA GLY A 10 18.26 -1.36 -11.46
C GLY A 10 18.00 -2.85 -11.63
N ALA A 11 17.11 -3.40 -10.80
CA ALA A 11 16.72 -4.80 -10.90
C ALA A 11 16.03 -5.13 -12.24
N LEU A 12 15.10 -4.27 -12.69
CA LEU A 12 14.43 -4.40 -13.98
C LEU A 12 15.41 -4.38 -15.15
N ALA A 13 16.37 -3.45 -15.13
CA ALA A 13 17.41 -3.34 -16.15
C ALA A 13 18.24 -4.63 -16.24
N ARG A 14 18.62 -5.21 -15.08
CA ARG A 14 19.35 -6.49 -15.04
C ARG A 14 18.51 -7.66 -15.56
N LEU A 15 17.24 -7.74 -15.16
CA LEU A 15 16.34 -8.84 -15.51
C LEU A 15 15.97 -8.85 -16.98
N THR A 16 15.69 -7.68 -17.55
CA THR A 16 15.13 -7.56 -18.90
C THR A 16 16.16 -7.29 -19.97
N GLY A 17 17.29 -6.66 -19.62
CA GLY A 17 18.29 -6.19 -20.59
C GLY A 17 17.82 -5.05 -21.48
N ILE A 18 16.62 -4.49 -21.26
CA ILE A 18 16.04 -3.42 -22.09
C ILE A 18 16.82 -2.11 -21.94
N VAL A 19 17.40 -1.87 -20.76
CA VAL A 19 18.10 -0.62 -20.43
C VAL A 19 19.52 -0.94 -19.94
N ALA A 20 20.52 -0.30 -20.53
CA ALA A 20 21.91 -0.38 -20.06
C ALA A 20 22.11 0.40 -18.75
N PRO A 21 22.94 -0.09 -17.80
CA PRO A 21 23.18 0.59 -16.52
C PRO A 21 23.58 2.06 -16.67
N GLU A 22 24.42 2.37 -17.66
CA GLU A 22 24.91 3.73 -17.91
C GLU A 22 23.79 4.64 -18.43
N ALA A 23 22.85 4.08 -19.18
CA ALA A 23 21.68 4.82 -19.65
C ALA A 23 20.71 5.10 -18.49
N LEU A 24 20.53 4.14 -17.59
CA LEU A 24 19.74 4.32 -16.37
C LEU A 24 20.34 5.41 -15.48
N ASP A 25 21.66 5.40 -15.30
CA ASP A 25 22.39 6.40 -14.53
C ASP A 25 22.21 7.82 -15.09
N ARG A 26 22.27 7.99 -16.42
CA ARG A 26 22.00 9.27 -17.07
C ARG A 26 20.54 9.71 -16.86
N ALA A 27 19.59 8.77 -16.91
CA ALA A 27 18.18 9.06 -16.68
C ALA A 27 17.92 9.49 -15.22
N ILE A 28 18.59 8.86 -14.25
CA ILE A 28 18.51 9.26 -12.84
C ILE A 28 19.05 10.68 -12.66
N ASP A 29 20.22 10.99 -13.23
CA ASP A 29 20.80 12.33 -13.15
C ASP A 29 19.88 13.40 -13.78
N ALA A 30 19.17 13.07 -14.87
CA ALA A 30 18.30 14.00 -15.59
C ALA A 30 16.92 14.21 -14.95
N PHE A 31 16.26 13.14 -14.51
CA PHE A 31 14.85 13.17 -14.11
C PHE A 31 14.64 13.06 -12.59
N VAL A 32 15.66 12.64 -11.83
CA VAL A 32 15.58 12.48 -10.37
C VAL A 32 16.81 13.12 -9.70
N PRO A 33 17.02 14.44 -9.86
CA PRO A 33 18.26 15.11 -9.45
C PRO A 33 18.44 15.18 -7.93
N ALA A 34 17.35 15.12 -7.16
CA ALA A 34 17.40 15.11 -5.70
C ALA A 34 18.06 13.81 -5.20
N GLN A 35 19.13 13.94 -4.41
CA GLN A 35 19.90 12.80 -3.88
C GLN A 35 20.44 11.87 -5.00
N ARG A 36 20.82 12.43 -6.15
CA ARG A 36 21.25 11.67 -7.34
C ARG A 36 22.32 10.60 -7.06
N LEU A 37 23.29 10.88 -6.18
CA LEU A 37 24.34 9.92 -5.83
C LEU A 37 23.76 8.70 -5.09
N ASP A 38 22.89 8.92 -4.12
CA ASP A 38 22.17 7.86 -3.40
C ASP A 38 21.28 7.04 -4.37
N ASN A 39 20.58 7.72 -5.27
CA ASN A 39 19.70 7.08 -6.26
C ASN A 39 20.47 6.20 -7.24
N ARG A 40 21.64 6.65 -7.71
CA ARG A 40 22.54 5.84 -8.56
C ARG A 40 23.09 4.65 -7.80
N ALA A 41 23.52 4.84 -6.56
CA ALA A 41 23.98 3.75 -5.71
C ALA A 41 22.89 2.69 -5.53
N ALA A 42 21.66 3.11 -5.20
CA ALA A 42 20.52 2.22 -5.06
C ALA A 42 20.18 1.46 -6.35
N ALA A 43 20.21 2.13 -7.50
CA ALA A 43 20.02 1.47 -8.80
C ALA A 43 21.15 0.47 -9.11
N SER A 44 22.40 0.82 -8.85
CA SER A 44 23.55 -0.07 -9.05
C SER A 44 23.48 -1.30 -8.15
N ASP A 45 23.12 -1.13 -6.89
CA ASP A 45 22.95 -2.21 -5.93
C ASP A 45 21.78 -3.10 -6.34
N GLY A 46 20.64 -2.51 -6.70
CA GLY A 46 19.48 -3.22 -7.24
C GLY A 46 19.82 -4.06 -8.46
N TYR A 47 20.64 -3.53 -9.38
CA TYR A 47 21.12 -4.25 -10.56
C TYR A 47 22.02 -5.44 -10.19
N ARG A 48 22.97 -5.26 -9.25
CA ARG A 48 23.95 -6.28 -8.86
C ARG A 48 23.35 -7.39 -8.00
N MET A 49 22.37 -7.08 -7.14
CA MET A 49 21.78 -8.03 -6.21
C MET A 49 20.80 -9.01 -6.87
N VAL A 50 20.36 -8.75 -8.10
CA VAL A 50 19.46 -9.66 -8.82
C VAL A 50 20.13 -11.01 -9.03
N ARG A 51 19.50 -12.05 -8.49
CA ARG A 51 19.82 -13.45 -8.79
C ARG A 51 18.78 -14.00 -9.75
N ILE A 52 19.21 -14.36 -10.95
CA ILE A 52 18.35 -14.91 -11.99
C ILE A 52 18.38 -16.43 -11.88
N SER A 53 17.22 -17.04 -11.66
CA SER A 53 17.03 -18.48 -11.73
C SER A 53 16.17 -18.81 -12.94
N THR A 54 16.61 -19.76 -13.77
CA THR A 54 15.79 -20.30 -14.86
C THR A 54 14.85 -21.36 -14.30
N ARG A 55 13.66 -20.93 -13.86
CA ARG A 55 12.58 -21.86 -13.53
C ARG A 55 11.72 -22.07 -14.76
N THR A 56 11.59 -23.31 -15.23
CA THR A 56 10.55 -23.66 -16.21
C THR A 56 9.21 -23.53 -15.50
N ILE A 57 8.51 -22.42 -15.72
CA ILE A 57 7.13 -22.26 -15.31
C ILE A 57 6.32 -23.10 -16.29
N GLY A 58 5.55 -24.08 -15.79
CA GLY A 58 4.62 -24.83 -16.63
C GLY A 58 3.74 -23.85 -17.42
N THR A 59 3.50 -24.15 -18.68
CA THR A 59 2.82 -23.29 -19.67
C THR A 59 1.35 -22.98 -19.37
N GLU A 60 0.90 -23.23 -18.14
CA GLU A 60 -0.52 -23.45 -17.81
C GLU A 60 -1.28 -22.16 -17.51
N LYS A 61 -0.56 -21.08 -17.17
CA LYS A 61 -1.17 -19.76 -17.02
C LYS A 61 -0.47 -18.79 -17.94
N GLY A 62 -0.90 -18.78 -19.21
CA GLY A 62 -0.63 -17.66 -20.10
C GLY A 62 -1.04 -16.35 -19.44
N ILE A 63 -0.46 -15.24 -19.89
CA ILE A 63 -0.91 -13.90 -19.49
C ILE A 63 -2.42 -13.87 -19.75
N PRO A 64 -3.27 -13.66 -18.72
CA PRO A 64 -4.70 -13.60 -18.95
C PRO A 64 -4.97 -12.50 -19.99
N PRO A 65 -5.94 -12.70 -20.89
CA PRO A 65 -6.32 -11.64 -21.80
C PRO A 65 -6.60 -10.37 -20.98
N PRO A 66 -6.36 -9.17 -21.54
CA PRO A 66 -6.67 -7.92 -20.86
C PRO A 66 -8.05 -8.01 -20.22
N LEU A 67 -8.13 -7.70 -18.93
CA LEU A 67 -9.40 -7.63 -18.22
C LEU A 67 -10.28 -6.63 -18.98
N ILE A 68 -11.25 -7.14 -19.73
CA ILE A 68 -12.34 -6.32 -20.26
C ILE A 68 -13.18 -5.98 -19.05
N LEU A 69 -12.94 -4.80 -18.49
CA LEU A 69 -13.79 -4.27 -17.44
C LEU A 69 -15.21 -4.22 -18.04
N PRO A 70 -16.20 -4.85 -17.40
CA PRO A 70 -17.57 -4.67 -17.85
C PRO A 70 -17.84 -3.16 -17.87
N SER A 71 -18.41 -2.67 -18.97
CA SER A 71 -18.97 -1.32 -19.01
C SER A 71 -20.39 -1.45 -18.48
N PRO A 72 -20.64 -1.31 -17.17
CA PRO A 72 -22.00 -1.34 -16.67
C PRO A 72 -22.81 -0.26 -17.38
N ALA A 73 -24.11 -0.50 -17.55
CA ALA A 73 -25.03 0.56 -17.92
C ALA A 73 -24.89 1.67 -16.87
N LEU A 74 -24.34 2.81 -17.29
CA LEU A 74 -24.20 3.95 -16.41
C LEU A 74 -25.59 4.55 -16.16
N PRO A 75 -25.87 5.04 -14.95
CA PRO A 75 -27.10 5.79 -14.71
C PRO A 75 -27.15 7.03 -15.61
N GLU A 76 -28.35 7.51 -15.92
CA GLU A 76 -28.56 8.69 -16.78
C GLU A 76 -27.90 9.97 -16.25
N GLY A 77 -27.51 10.00 -14.97
CA GLY A 77 -26.79 11.10 -14.34
C GLY A 77 -25.81 10.64 -13.27
N PRO A 78 -25.06 11.56 -12.64
CA PRO A 78 -24.02 11.27 -11.64
C PRO A 78 -24.65 10.90 -10.29
N VAL A 79 -25.41 9.81 -10.27
CA VAL A 79 -26.11 9.31 -9.08
C VAL A 79 -25.38 8.06 -8.59
N ALA A 80 -25.02 8.05 -7.31
CA ALA A 80 -24.51 6.85 -6.67
C ALA A 80 -25.61 5.79 -6.59
N THR A 81 -25.38 4.63 -7.22
CA THR A 81 -26.36 3.52 -7.25
C THR A 81 -26.15 2.52 -6.10
N VAL A 82 -25.02 2.62 -5.40
CA VAL A 82 -24.65 1.77 -4.25
C VAL A 82 -24.02 2.63 -3.14
N PRO A 83 -24.14 2.21 -1.87
CA PRO A 83 -23.48 2.90 -0.77
C PRO A 83 -21.97 2.60 -0.75
N SER A 84 -21.19 3.51 -0.16
CA SER A 84 -19.74 3.36 0.00
C SER A 84 -19.32 2.10 0.78
N ARG A 85 -20.23 1.52 1.58
CA ARG A 85 -20.00 0.25 2.30
C ARG A 85 -19.74 -0.95 1.37
N THR A 86 -20.05 -0.83 0.08
CA THR A 86 -19.74 -1.86 -0.91
C THR A 86 -18.29 -1.81 -1.39
N LEU A 87 -17.54 -0.75 -1.03
CA LEU A 87 -16.16 -0.53 -1.45
C LEU A 87 -15.21 -0.91 -0.31
N HIS A 88 -14.58 -2.08 -0.44
CA HIS A 88 -13.61 -2.54 0.55
C HIS A 88 -12.22 -1.96 0.24
N THR A 89 -11.58 -1.37 1.24
CA THR A 89 -10.29 -0.65 1.12
C THR A 89 -9.17 -1.34 1.89
N ALA A 90 -9.43 -2.52 2.47
CA ALA A 90 -8.47 -3.26 3.30
C ALA A 90 -7.09 -3.46 2.65
N ALA A 91 -7.06 -3.67 1.32
CA ALA A 91 -5.82 -3.89 0.56
C ALA A 91 -4.84 -2.71 0.56
N TRP A 92 -5.22 -1.55 1.10
CA TRP A 92 -4.39 -0.35 1.14
C TRP A 92 -3.46 -0.31 2.36
N ARG A 93 -3.70 -1.19 3.35
CA ARG A 93 -2.93 -1.22 4.58
C ARG A 93 -1.53 -1.77 4.36
N THR A 94 -0.57 -1.11 4.99
CA THR A 94 0.73 -1.69 5.35
C THR A 94 0.83 -1.95 6.85
N LEU A 95 -0.04 -1.32 7.65
CA LEU A 95 -0.12 -1.47 9.10
C LEU A 95 -1.57 -1.65 9.56
N THR A 96 -1.79 -2.44 10.60
CA THR A 96 -3.10 -2.69 11.25
C THR A 96 -3.10 -2.12 12.68
N PRO A 97 -4.18 -1.45 13.13
CA PRO A 97 -4.31 -1.04 14.53
C PRO A 97 -4.71 -2.22 15.44
N GLN A 98 -3.99 -2.42 16.54
CA GLN A 98 -4.35 -3.33 17.63
C GLN A 98 -4.69 -2.53 18.90
N ILE A 99 -5.90 -2.70 19.43
CA ILE A 99 -6.39 -1.95 20.60
C ILE A 99 -6.24 -2.78 21.87
N ARG A 100 -5.53 -2.23 22.86
CA ARG A 100 -5.41 -2.76 24.23
C ARG A 100 -6.64 -2.38 25.05
N LEU A 101 -7.69 -3.21 24.96
CA LEU A 101 -8.98 -2.96 25.61
C LEU A 101 -8.88 -2.86 27.14
N ASP A 102 -7.92 -3.54 27.76
CA ASP A 102 -7.64 -3.51 29.20
C ASP A 102 -7.27 -2.12 29.72
N ARG A 103 -6.80 -1.23 28.84
CA ARG A 103 -6.39 0.14 29.17
C ARG A 103 -7.29 1.20 28.51
N CYS A 104 -8.23 0.78 27.69
CA CYS A 104 -9.11 1.68 26.94
C CYS A 104 -10.15 2.32 27.87
N THR A 105 -10.32 3.64 27.76
CA THR A 105 -11.23 4.42 28.60
C THR A 105 -12.60 4.69 27.96
N LYS A 106 -12.86 4.14 26.76
CA LYS A 106 -14.11 4.37 25.98
C LYS A 106 -14.42 5.85 25.76
N CYS A 107 -13.38 6.62 25.42
CA CYS A 107 -13.49 8.06 25.16
C CYS A 107 -13.87 8.40 23.72
N ASP A 108 -13.99 7.40 22.84
CA ASP A 108 -14.45 7.51 21.45
C ASP A 108 -13.59 8.36 20.51
N PHE A 109 -12.41 8.81 20.94
CA PHE A 109 -11.48 9.58 20.10
C PHE A 109 -11.07 8.81 18.84
N CYS A 110 -10.70 7.54 18.99
CA CYS A 110 -10.32 6.70 17.85
C CYS A 110 -11.42 6.63 16.77
N TRP A 111 -12.68 6.53 17.20
CA TRP A 111 -13.86 6.58 16.34
C TRP A 111 -14.02 7.95 15.69
N LYS A 112 -14.03 9.02 16.50
CA LYS A 112 -14.28 10.41 16.07
C LYS A 112 -13.27 10.92 15.04
N PHE A 113 -12.02 10.48 15.15
CA PHE A 113 -10.94 10.90 14.26
C PHE A 113 -10.69 9.95 13.09
N CYS A 114 -11.44 8.84 12.99
CA CYS A 114 -11.29 7.94 11.86
C CYS A 114 -11.85 8.58 10.58
N PRO A 115 -11.01 8.90 9.56
CA PRO A 115 -11.50 9.56 8.35
C PRO A 115 -12.37 8.66 7.47
N ASP A 116 -12.28 7.34 7.66
CA ASP A 116 -12.96 6.34 6.84
C ASP A 116 -14.16 5.69 7.55
N ASN A 117 -14.52 6.14 8.76
CA ASN A 117 -15.55 5.51 9.60
C ASN A 117 -15.33 3.99 9.77
N ALA A 118 -14.06 3.56 9.81
CA ALA A 118 -13.66 2.17 9.94
C ALA A 118 -13.62 1.68 11.40
N ILE A 119 -14.14 2.48 12.34
CA ILE A 119 -14.25 2.13 13.75
C ILE A 119 -15.73 2.18 14.12
N GLY A 120 -16.19 1.19 14.86
CA GLY A 120 -17.51 1.13 15.49
C GLY A 120 -17.36 0.76 16.97
N PHE A 121 -18.44 0.27 17.57
CA PHE A 121 -18.45 -0.17 18.96
C PHE A 121 -19.11 -1.54 19.07
N ASP A 122 -18.62 -2.38 19.99
CA ASP A 122 -19.32 -3.61 20.39
C ASP A 122 -20.46 -3.31 21.39
N ASP A 123 -21.20 -4.35 21.78
CA ASP A 123 -22.32 -4.25 22.72
C ASP A 123 -21.91 -3.77 24.12
N THR A 124 -20.62 -3.82 24.45
CA THR A 124 -20.08 -3.35 25.73
C THR A 124 -19.54 -1.91 25.64
N GLY A 125 -19.56 -1.30 24.46
CA GLY A 125 -19.05 0.05 24.19
C GLY A 125 -17.54 0.12 24.00
N TYR A 126 -16.85 -1.00 23.78
CA TYR A 126 -15.44 -0.96 23.36
C TYR A 126 -15.33 -0.75 21.84
N PRO A 127 -14.29 -0.03 21.37
CA PRO A 127 -14.12 0.23 19.95
C PRO A 127 -13.76 -1.04 19.19
N VAL A 128 -14.38 -1.25 18.03
CA VAL A 128 -14.11 -2.35 17.10
C VAL A 128 -13.65 -1.77 15.77
N VAL A 129 -12.56 -2.29 15.22
CA VAL A 129 -12.05 -1.86 13.91
C VAL A 129 -12.64 -2.73 12.81
N HIS A 130 -13.37 -2.14 11.88
CA HIS A 130 -13.87 -2.79 10.67
C HIS A 130 -12.74 -2.89 9.64
N LEU A 131 -12.02 -4.02 9.66
CA LEU A 131 -10.84 -4.22 8.82
C LEU A 131 -11.15 -4.25 7.32
N GLU A 132 -12.38 -4.48 6.87
CA GLU A 132 -12.68 -4.34 5.43
C GLU A 132 -12.56 -2.89 4.90
N PHE A 133 -12.67 -1.88 5.80
CA PHE A 133 -12.63 -0.45 5.46
C PHE A 133 -11.41 0.31 6.03
N CYS A 134 -10.69 -0.29 6.97
CA CYS A 134 -9.52 0.35 7.57
C CYS A 134 -8.38 0.49 6.56
N LYS A 135 -7.86 1.71 6.37
CA LYS A 135 -6.68 1.97 5.51
C LYS A 135 -5.35 1.94 6.26
N GLY A 136 -5.36 1.71 7.58
CA GLY A 136 -4.12 1.58 8.35
C GLY A 136 -3.34 2.88 8.51
N CYS A 137 -4.03 4.04 8.40
CA CYS A 137 -3.40 5.35 8.45
C CYS A 137 -2.81 5.74 9.81
N GLY A 138 -3.19 5.06 10.89
CA GLY A 138 -2.66 5.27 12.24
C GLY A 138 -3.20 6.50 12.98
N ILE A 139 -4.09 7.30 12.39
CA ILE A 139 -4.68 8.49 13.05
C ILE A 139 -5.35 8.11 14.37
N CYS A 140 -6.09 7.00 14.41
CA CYS A 140 -6.72 6.51 15.64
C CYS A 140 -5.71 6.26 16.76
N ALA A 141 -4.49 5.80 16.45
CA ALA A 141 -3.43 5.58 17.42
C ALA A 141 -2.81 6.89 17.90
N VAL A 142 -2.59 7.85 17.01
CA VAL A 142 -2.08 9.20 17.35
C VAL A 142 -3.05 9.93 18.27
N GLU A 143 -4.35 9.88 17.95
CA GLU A 143 -5.39 10.63 18.66
C GLU A 143 -5.89 9.92 19.92
N CYS A 144 -5.44 8.69 20.21
CA CYS A 144 -5.85 7.95 21.39
C CYS A 144 -5.23 8.57 22.66
N PRO A 145 -6.00 9.25 23.54
CA PRO A 145 -5.42 9.91 24.72
C PRO A 145 -4.70 8.95 25.69
N PRO A 146 -5.21 7.72 25.98
CA PRO A 146 -4.49 6.77 26.81
C PRO A 146 -3.40 5.97 26.06
N GLN A 147 -3.17 6.24 24.77
CA GLN A 147 -2.19 5.57 23.91
C GLN A 147 -2.29 4.04 23.95
N THR A 148 -3.50 3.53 23.73
CA THR A 148 -3.81 2.09 23.84
C THR A 148 -3.84 1.36 22.50
N ILE A 149 -3.55 2.06 21.41
CA ILE A 149 -3.60 1.50 20.06
C ILE A 149 -2.18 1.41 19.51
N GLU A 150 -1.75 0.22 19.16
CA GLU A 150 -0.46 -0.05 18.53
C GLU A 150 -0.66 -0.34 17.04
N MET A 151 0.19 0.24 16.19
CA MET A 151 0.17 -0.05 14.75
C MET A 151 1.18 -1.15 14.45
N VAL A 152 0.71 -2.31 13.99
CA VAL A 152 1.53 -3.48 13.66
C VAL A 152 1.60 -3.68 12.15
N ALA A 153 2.62 -4.36 11.62
CA ALA A 153 2.68 -4.70 10.20
C ALA A 153 1.47 -5.54 9.77
N GLU A 154 0.90 -5.22 8.60
CA GLU A 154 -0.14 -6.05 7.96
C GLU A 154 0.47 -7.42 7.60
N GLY A 155 -0.24 -8.50 7.93
CA GLY A 155 0.19 -9.89 7.72
C GLY A 155 -0.10 -10.45 6.33
#